data_AF-A0ABD0PYE3-F1
#
_entry.id   AF-A0ABD0PYE3-F1
#
_cell.length_a   1.000
_cell.length_b   1.000
_cell.length_c   1.000
_cell.angle_alpha   90.00
_cell.angle_beta   90.00
_cell.angle_gamma   90.00
#
_symmetry.space_group_name_H-M   'P 1'
#
loop_
_entity.id
_entity.type
_entity.pdbx_description
1 polymer ?
#
loop_
_entity_poly.entity_id
_entity_poly.type
_entity_poly.pdbx_seq_one_letter_code
_entity_poly.pdbx_strand_id
1 'polypeptide(L)'
;MSEDKLKLLSCHFTWDLQKEDADLNFLEVKVRERLAVKCEYEGNLKQREFNFLAFIKHLQGFNDEALKTLQLAKKEHPEDDSNVIVTYGNLAWVHSLMSNVTEAETYIAKVNEILRAFPAPSPAELHREVQSEKAWSLLKFSRKTYIRAKESFLEALQKEPDDKEWNTGFAFSLFRLEGLKIGRYKRVGVEESPAVLQLKKALNLDPDNPMIHVYLGLKCYKNTENVNNAEAWQYMRQALTMAPDNLSVVLRVAKFMKKEQRYEKALEVLLEMLKNAPDSSRLHLEIANNYRWKAMQMNDLNNPELLGLCIHHLEKGASLNPGYIYPQLELALRYSEHKQIAKAEQKFTELFALPDLKPADRQAWHRMYGDFKHYRLGSEKSAVDHYKQGMMLGRVSTEWIACRNRLRKVLQRDIRDIYEIRTLLGSFRKENKDD
;
A
#
# COMPACT_ATOMS: atom_id res chain seq x y z
N MET A 1 -33.17 11.30 -8.48
CA MET A 1 -32.57 10.24 -9.32
C MET A 1 -32.75 8.91 -8.62
N SER A 2 -33.17 7.83 -9.30
CA SER A 2 -33.21 6.51 -8.67
C SER A 2 -31.79 5.95 -8.55
N GLU A 3 -31.40 5.59 -7.32
CA GLU A 3 -30.15 4.89 -6.99
C GLU A 3 -29.94 3.62 -7.85
N ASP A 4 -31.03 3.02 -8.34
CA ASP A 4 -31.02 1.82 -9.18
C ASP A 4 -30.24 2.03 -10.48
N LYS A 5 -30.32 3.23 -11.09
CA LYS A 5 -29.58 3.52 -12.33
C LYS A 5 -28.08 3.55 -12.11
N LEU A 6 -27.62 4.04 -10.95
CA LEU A 6 -26.22 4.11 -10.59
C LEU A 6 -25.63 2.73 -10.28
N LYS A 7 -26.42 1.85 -9.65
CA LYS A 7 -26.03 0.48 -9.32
C LYS A 7 -25.75 -0.40 -10.55
N LEU A 8 -26.29 -0.03 -11.72
CA LEU A 8 -26.02 -0.71 -12.99
C LEU A 8 -24.65 -0.34 -13.59
N LEU A 9 -24.02 0.75 -13.15
CA LEU A 9 -22.73 1.19 -13.67
C LEU A 9 -21.62 0.32 -13.09
N SER A 10 -20.78 -0.31 -13.92
CA SER A 10 -19.60 -1.03 -13.43
C SER A 10 -18.44 -0.07 -13.19
N CYS A 11 -18.22 0.31 -11.93
CA CYS A 11 -17.16 1.23 -11.51
C CYS A 11 -16.79 0.98 -10.04
N HIS A 12 -15.88 1.78 -9.47
CA HIS A 12 -15.35 1.53 -8.13
C HIS A 12 -16.43 1.51 -7.02
N PHE A 13 -17.49 2.28 -7.21
CA PHE A 13 -18.63 2.37 -6.28
C PHE A 13 -19.52 1.13 -6.27
N THR A 14 -19.49 0.32 -7.34
CA THR A 14 -20.30 -0.92 -7.46
C THR A 14 -19.48 -2.19 -7.34
N TRP A 15 -18.15 -2.07 -7.20
CA TRP A 15 -17.26 -3.21 -7.02
C TRP A 15 -17.11 -3.65 -5.55
N ASP A 16 -17.95 -3.16 -4.65
CA ASP A 16 -18.03 -3.62 -3.25
C ASP A 16 -16.65 -3.58 -2.56
N LEU A 17 -16.03 -2.38 -2.57
CA LEU A 17 -14.75 -2.10 -1.92
C LEU A 17 -15.01 -1.35 -0.61
N GLN A 18 -15.05 -2.10 0.50
CA GLN A 18 -15.41 -1.57 1.82
C GLN A 18 -14.28 -0.79 2.49
N LYS A 19 -14.56 0.42 2.98
CA LYS A 19 -13.53 1.30 3.57
C LYS A 19 -12.82 0.68 4.78
N GLU A 20 -13.52 -0.18 5.52
CA GLU A 20 -13.04 -0.86 6.72
C GLU A 20 -11.96 -1.91 6.42
N ASP A 21 -11.86 -2.37 5.17
CA ASP A 21 -10.95 -3.44 4.78
C ASP A 21 -9.54 -2.96 4.44
N ALA A 22 -9.35 -1.65 4.27
CA ALA A 22 -8.12 -1.08 3.73
C ALA A 22 -7.59 0.10 4.56
N ASP A 23 -6.26 0.17 4.63
CA ASP A 23 -5.56 1.36 5.11
C ASP A 23 -5.55 2.42 3.99
N LEU A 24 -6.61 3.22 3.94
CA LEU A 24 -6.85 4.21 2.87
C LEU A 24 -5.72 5.23 2.76
N ASN A 25 -5.08 5.59 3.88
CA ASN A 25 -3.96 6.54 3.90
C ASN A 25 -2.75 5.97 3.20
N PHE A 26 -2.40 4.74 3.55
CA PHE A 26 -1.29 4.06 2.93
C PHE A 26 -1.53 3.78 1.44
N LEU A 27 -2.78 3.50 1.05
CA LEU A 27 -3.15 3.39 -0.36
C LEU A 27 -3.01 4.72 -1.09
N GLU A 28 -3.52 5.82 -0.53
CA GLU A 28 -3.42 7.16 -1.11
C GLU A 28 -1.97 7.55 -1.38
N VAL A 29 -1.08 7.39 -0.39
CA VAL A 29 0.36 7.69 -0.51
C VAL A 29 0.97 6.89 -1.66
N LYS A 30 0.70 5.58 -1.73
CA LYS A 30 1.23 4.71 -2.79
C LYS A 30 0.77 5.09 -4.20
N VAL A 31 -0.46 5.58 -4.34
CA VAL A 31 -1.03 5.94 -5.65
C VAL A 31 -0.49 7.29 -6.08
N ARG A 32 -0.48 8.28 -5.16
CA ARG A 32 0.10 9.61 -5.41
C ARG A 32 1.56 9.55 -5.82
N GLU A 33 2.35 8.71 -5.15
CA GLU A 33 3.77 8.57 -5.49
C GLU A 33 4.01 7.88 -6.82
N ARG A 34 3.17 6.93 -7.22
CA ARG A 34 3.22 6.37 -8.57
C ARG A 34 2.94 7.46 -9.58
N LEU A 35 1.86 8.21 -9.39
CA LEU A 35 1.46 9.34 -10.25
C LEU A 35 2.50 10.47 -10.32
N ALA A 36 3.30 10.68 -9.27
CA ALA A 36 4.30 11.74 -9.19
C ALA A 36 5.60 11.42 -9.95
N VAL A 37 5.91 10.13 -10.16
CA VAL A 37 7.12 9.73 -10.89
C VAL A 37 6.86 9.91 -12.38
N LYS A 38 7.75 10.65 -13.05
CA LYS A 38 7.77 10.74 -14.50
C LYS A 38 8.22 9.39 -15.05
N CYS A 39 7.27 8.54 -15.41
CA CYS A 39 7.51 7.33 -16.17
C CYS A 39 6.59 7.31 -17.39
N GLU A 40 7.00 6.61 -18.44
CA GLU A 40 6.10 6.29 -19.54
C GLU A 40 5.01 5.36 -18.99
N TYR A 41 3.77 5.85 -18.98
CA TYR A 41 2.61 5.03 -18.69
C TYR A 41 2.17 4.40 -20.00
N GLU A 42 2.16 3.06 -20.04
CA GLU A 42 1.56 2.35 -21.17
C GLU A 42 0.04 2.51 -21.16
N GLY A 43 -0.54 2.90 -22.29
CA GLY A 43 -1.98 2.97 -22.49
C GLY A 43 -2.72 3.79 -21.42
N ASN A 44 -3.82 3.24 -20.89
CA ASN A 44 -4.72 3.88 -19.93
C ASN A 44 -4.36 3.71 -18.45
N LEU A 45 -3.17 3.20 -18.13
CA LEU A 45 -2.78 2.89 -16.76
C LEU A 45 -2.80 4.12 -15.84
N LYS A 46 -2.41 5.29 -16.36
CA LYS A 46 -2.40 6.54 -15.58
C LYS A 46 -3.82 7.00 -15.22
N GLN A 47 -4.75 6.91 -16.17
CA GLN A 47 -6.17 7.18 -15.94
C GLN A 47 -6.76 6.25 -14.86
N ARG A 48 -6.45 4.96 -14.92
CA ARG A 48 -6.89 3.98 -13.90
C ARG A 48 -6.38 4.31 -12.50
N GLU A 49 -5.12 4.76 -12.37
CA GLU A 49 -4.59 5.20 -11.07
C GLU A 49 -5.30 6.46 -10.56
N PHE A 50 -5.67 7.42 -11.42
CA PHE A 50 -6.49 8.56 -11.02
C PHE A 50 -7.92 8.14 -10.62
N ASN A 51 -8.57 7.24 -11.35
CA ASN A 51 -9.88 6.70 -10.98
C ASN A 51 -9.85 6.06 -9.58
N PHE A 52 -8.83 5.24 -9.32
CA PHE A 52 -8.66 4.58 -8.03
C PHE A 52 -8.34 5.59 -6.92
N LEU A 53 -7.50 6.60 -7.17
CA LEU A 53 -7.20 7.68 -6.23
C LEU A 53 -8.46 8.48 -5.87
N ALA A 54 -9.28 8.82 -6.85
CA ALA A 54 -10.53 9.53 -6.63
C ALA A 54 -11.48 8.73 -5.74
N PHE A 55 -11.58 7.41 -5.95
CA PHE A 55 -12.38 6.54 -5.10
C PHE A 55 -11.84 6.49 -3.66
N ILE A 56 -10.52 6.40 -3.46
CA ILE A 56 -9.91 6.47 -2.12
C ILE A 56 -10.25 7.80 -1.44
N LYS A 57 -10.17 8.93 -2.18
CA LYS A 57 -10.50 10.26 -1.67
C LYS A 57 -11.95 10.36 -1.24
N HIS A 58 -12.87 9.79 -2.02
CA HIS A 58 -14.27 9.68 -1.66
C HIS A 58 -14.46 8.88 -0.36
N LEU A 59 -13.84 7.69 -0.25
CA LEU A 59 -13.95 6.86 0.97
C LEU A 59 -13.39 7.56 2.23
N GLN A 60 -12.46 8.50 2.05
CA GLN A 60 -11.93 9.36 3.11
C GLN A 60 -12.81 10.57 3.44
N GLY A 61 -13.87 10.82 2.66
CA GLY A 61 -14.79 11.95 2.84
C GLY A 61 -14.47 13.20 2.02
N PHE A 62 -13.43 13.18 1.17
CA PHE A 62 -12.98 14.33 0.38
C PHE A 62 -13.57 14.33 -1.05
N ASN A 63 -14.89 14.52 -1.16
CA ASN A 63 -15.61 14.44 -2.44
C ASN A 63 -15.16 15.50 -3.47
N ASP A 64 -14.84 16.72 -3.04
CA ASP A 64 -14.33 17.77 -3.93
C ASP A 64 -12.96 17.41 -4.53
N GLU A 65 -12.08 16.81 -3.73
CA GLU A 65 -10.79 16.30 -4.22
C GLU A 65 -10.97 15.09 -5.13
N ALA A 66 -11.92 14.20 -4.82
CA ALA A 66 -12.27 13.07 -5.67
C ALA A 66 -12.72 13.56 -7.05
N LEU A 67 -13.60 14.56 -7.11
CA LEU A 67 -14.08 15.15 -8.37
C LEU A 67 -12.93 15.77 -9.18
N LYS A 68 -12.07 16.57 -8.55
CA LYS A 68 -10.87 17.14 -9.20
C LYS A 68 -9.97 16.05 -9.78
N THR A 69 -9.79 14.95 -9.05
CA THR A 69 -8.97 13.82 -9.47
C THR A 69 -9.59 13.08 -10.68
N LEU A 70 -10.91 12.90 -10.71
CA LEU A 70 -11.60 12.32 -11.88
C LEU A 70 -11.51 13.21 -13.12
N GLN A 71 -11.49 14.54 -12.96
CA GLN A 71 -11.26 15.44 -14.08
C GLN A 71 -9.83 15.31 -14.65
N LEU A 72 -8.84 14.96 -13.82
CA LEU A 72 -7.50 14.60 -14.32
C LEU A 72 -7.54 13.27 -15.07
N ALA A 73 -8.21 12.25 -14.52
CA ALA A 73 -8.38 10.95 -15.18
C ALA A 73 -8.96 11.08 -16.60
N LYS A 74 -9.98 11.94 -16.74
CA LYS A 74 -10.64 12.23 -18.02
C LYS A 74 -9.71 12.88 -19.05
N LYS A 75 -8.73 13.67 -18.62
CA LYS A 75 -7.81 14.40 -19.53
C LYS A 75 -6.72 13.51 -20.13
N GLU A 76 -6.43 12.35 -19.54
CA GLU A 76 -5.33 11.48 -20.02
C GLU A 76 -5.66 10.77 -21.35
N HIS A 77 -6.94 10.46 -21.62
CA HIS A 77 -7.38 9.81 -22.87
C HIS A 77 -8.64 10.47 -23.44
N PRO A 78 -8.51 11.60 -24.16
CA PRO A 78 -9.67 12.28 -24.74
C PRO A 78 -10.24 11.59 -25.98
N GLU A 79 -9.53 10.63 -26.58
CA GLU A 79 -9.86 10.07 -27.92
C GLU A 79 -10.35 8.61 -27.92
N ASP A 80 -10.25 7.87 -26.81
CA ASP A 80 -10.73 6.49 -26.70
C ASP A 80 -11.88 6.38 -25.70
N ASP A 81 -13.10 6.38 -26.24
CA ASP A 81 -14.34 6.36 -25.48
C ASP A 81 -14.53 5.07 -24.65
N SER A 82 -13.90 3.95 -25.02
CA SER A 82 -14.02 2.69 -24.27
C SER A 82 -13.32 2.72 -22.92
N ASN A 83 -12.24 3.50 -22.81
CA ASN A 83 -11.42 3.60 -21.60
C ASN A 83 -12.04 4.49 -20.51
N VAL A 84 -12.96 5.40 -20.87
CA VAL A 84 -13.55 6.38 -19.94
C VAL A 84 -14.81 5.86 -19.24
N ILE A 85 -15.27 4.63 -19.52
CA ILE A 85 -16.48 4.05 -18.92
C ILE A 85 -16.42 4.09 -17.38
N VAL A 86 -15.32 3.62 -16.79
CA VAL A 86 -15.15 3.62 -15.32
C VAL A 86 -15.04 5.04 -14.78
N THR A 87 -14.37 5.96 -15.49
CA THR A 87 -14.24 7.37 -15.11
C THR A 87 -15.60 8.06 -15.08
N TYR A 88 -16.44 7.88 -16.11
CA TYR A 88 -17.79 8.43 -16.16
C TYR A 88 -18.72 7.78 -15.13
N GLY A 89 -18.59 6.47 -14.90
CA GLY A 89 -19.29 5.79 -13.81
C GLY A 89 -18.97 6.40 -12.44
N ASN A 90 -17.67 6.58 -12.15
CA ASN A 90 -17.23 7.23 -10.92
C ASN A 90 -17.72 8.69 -10.82
N LEU A 91 -17.68 9.47 -11.91
CA LEU A 91 -18.18 10.85 -11.94
C LEU A 91 -19.68 10.90 -11.65
N ALA A 92 -20.47 10.01 -12.23
CA ALA A 92 -21.91 9.93 -11.97
C ALA A 92 -22.19 9.68 -10.48
N TRP A 93 -21.48 8.74 -9.85
CA TRP A 93 -21.59 8.46 -8.43
C TRP A 93 -21.19 9.64 -7.55
N VAL A 94 -20.03 10.26 -7.78
CA VAL A 94 -19.57 11.41 -6.98
C VAL A 94 -20.53 12.58 -7.10
N HIS A 95 -20.97 12.94 -8.32
CA HIS A 95 -21.93 14.02 -8.51
C HIS A 95 -23.26 13.74 -7.82
N SER A 96 -23.76 12.50 -7.89
CA SER A 96 -24.96 12.09 -7.16
C SER A 96 -24.82 12.26 -5.66
N LEU A 97 -23.70 11.82 -5.08
CA LEU A 97 -23.43 11.91 -3.64
C LEU A 97 -23.27 13.37 -3.17
N MET A 98 -22.91 14.26 -4.09
CA MET A 98 -22.85 15.71 -3.88
C MET A 98 -24.18 16.44 -4.17
N SER A 99 -25.26 15.71 -4.47
CA SER A 99 -26.57 16.27 -4.85
C SER A 99 -26.60 17.02 -6.20
N ASN A 100 -25.60 16.82 -7.06
CA ASN A 100 -25.54 17.37 -8.42
C ASN A 100 -26.19 16.40 -9.41
N VAL A 101 -27.53 16.33 -9.38
CA VAL A 101 -28.30 15.32 -10.13
C VAL A 101 -28.17 15.48 -11.64
N THR A 102 -28.18 16.71 -12.16
CA THR A 102 -28.09 17.00 -13.60
C THR A 102 -26.80 16.47 -14.21
N GLU A 103 -25.68 16.70 -13.52
CA GLU A 103 -24.36 16.22 -13.91
C GLU A 103 -24.29 14.70 -13.83
N ALA A 104 -24.84 14.10 -12.77
CA ALA A 104 -24.89 12.65 -12.62
C ALA A 104 -25.64 12.00 -13.80
N GLU A 105 -26.82 12.50 -14.17
CA GLU A 105 -27.60 12.00 -15.31
C GLU A 105 -26.87 12.17 -16.64
N THR A 106 -26.14 13.28 -16.80
CA THR A 106 -25.31 13.52 -17.99
C THR A 106 -24.23 12.45 -18.15
N TYR A 107 -23.54 12.07 -17.07
CA TYR A 107 -22.52 11.02 -17.14
C TYR A 107 -23.12 9.62 -17.32
N ILE A 108 -24.29 9.35 -16.73
CA ILE A 108 -25.02 8.09 -16.99
C ILE A 108 -25.39 7.98 -18.47
N ALA A 109 -25.87 9.06 -19.08
CA ALA A 109 -26.20 9.09 -20.50
C ALA A 109 -24.97 8.78 -21.37
N LYS A 110 -23.82 9.37 -21.05
CA LYS A 110 -22.55 9.11 -21.75
C LYS A 110 -22.09 7.66 -21.63
N VAL A 111 -22.17 7.06 -20.44
CA VAL A 111 -21.85 5.62 -20.29
C VAL A 111 -22.76 4.78 -21.18
N ASN A 112 -24.07 5.05 -21.18
CA ASN A 112 -25.01 4.31 -22.03
C ASN A 112 -24.78 4.51 -23.53
N GLU A 113 -24.33 5.69 -23.95
CA GLU A 113 -23.95 5.97 -25.34
C GLU A 113 -22.78 5.10 -25.77
N ILE A 114 -21.72 5.06 -24.95
CA ILE A 114 -20.53 4.23 -25.21
C ILE A 114 -20.91 2.75 -25.28
N LEU A 115 -21.70 2.24 -24.32
CA LEU A 115 -22.15 0.84 -24.31
C LEU A 115 -23.03 0.47 -25.50
N ARG A 116 -23.72 1.43 -26.13
CA ARG A 116 -24.46 1.20 -27.38
C ARG A 116 -23.56 1.21 -28.60
N ALA A 117 -22.57 2.10 -28.63
CA ALA A 117 -21.60 2.19 -29.71
C ALA A 117 -20.67 0.96 -29.76
N PHE A 118 -20.33 0.44 -28.58
CA PHE A 118 -19.49 -0.74 -28.40
C PHE A 118 -20.25 -1.75 -27.52
N PRO A 119 -21.06 -2.65 -28.08
CA PRO A 119 -21.77 -3.64 -27.28
C PRO A 119 -20.82 -4.74 -26.78
N ALA A 120 -20.98 -5.16 -25.53
CA ALA A 120 -20.28 -6.32 -24.98
C ALA A 120 -20.69 -7.64 -25.69
N PRO A 121 -19.83 -8.68 -25.69
CA PRO A 121 -20.15 -9.96 -26.33
C PRO A 121 -21.42 -10.64 -25.78
N SER A 122 -21.74 -10.40 -24.51
CA SER A 122 -23.01 -10.81 -23.90
C SER A 122 -23.47 -9.82 -22.82
N PRO A 123 -24.77 -9.77 -22.48
CA PRO A 123 -25.31 -8.84 -21.47
C PRO A 123 -24.74 -9.02 -20.05
N ALA A 124 -24.17 -10.18 -19.76
CA ALA A 124 -23.55 -10.49 -18.47
C ALA A 124 -22.04 -10.16 -18.44
N GLU A 125 -21.45 -9.85 -19.59
CA GLU A 125 -20.01 -9.62 -19.73
C GLU A 125 -19.65 -8.14 -19.65
N LEU A 126 -18.57 -7.85 -18.92
CA LEU A 126 -17.98 -6.53 -18.88
C LEU A 126 -17.06 -6.34 -20.09
N HIS A 127 -16.95 -5.09 -20.54
CA HIS A 127 -15.86 -4.68 -21.43
C HIS A 127 -14.50 -5.06 -20.84
N ARG A 128 -13.57 -5.46 -21.71
CA ARG A 128 -12.23 -5.91 -21.32
C ARG A 128 -11.53 -4.91 -20.41
N GLU A 129 -11.63 -3.63 -20.75
CA GLU A 129 -11.03 -2.49 -20.03
C GLU A 129 -11.63 -2.34 -18.63
N VAL A 130 -12.95 -2.49 -18.51
CA VAL A 130 -13.69 -2.41 -17.24
C VAL A 130 -13.39 -3.62 -16.36
N GLN A 131 -13.33 -4.82 -16.95
CA GLN A 131 -12.95 -6.04 -16.25
C GLN A 131 -11.50 -5.97 -15.73
N SER A 132 -10.59 -5.46 -16.56
CA SER A 132 -9.20 -5.22 -16.18
C SER A 132 -9.11 -4.27 -14.98
N GLU A 133 -9.71 -3.09 -15.09
CA GLU A 133 -9.65 -2.09 -14.02
C GLU A 133 -10.26 -2.61 -12.73
N LYS A 134 -11.38 -3.34 -12.80
CA LYS A 134 -11.99 -4.04 -11.65
C LYS A 134 -11.01 -5.01 -10.98
N ALA A 135 -10.42 -5.92 -11.76
CA ALA A 135 -9.53 -6.96 -11.24
C ALA A 135 -8.27 -6.35 -10.58
N TRP A 136 -7.68 -5.33 -11.22
CA TRP A 136 -6.52 -4.63 -10.67
C TRP A 136 -6.86 -3.79 -9.43
N SER A 137 -8.01 -3.12 -9.39
CA SER A 137 -8.46 -2.37 -8.21
C SER A 137 -8.72 -3.31 -7.03
N LEU A 138 -9.35 -4.46 -7.26
CA LEU A 138 -9.50 -5.52 -6.24
C LEU A 138 -8.13 -5.99 -5.74
N LEU A 139 -7.15 -6.20 -6.62
CA LEU A 139 -5.80 -6.63 -6.21
C LEU A 139 -5.02 -5.56 -5.43
N LYS A 140 -5.29 -4.27 -5.68
CA LYS A 140 -4.61 -3.15 -5.02
C LYS A 140 -5.23 -2.80 -3.68
N PHE A 141 -6.53 -3.00 -3.50
CA PHE A 141 -7.32 -2.47 -2.39
C PHE A 141 -7.01 -3.13 -1.03
N SER A 142 -7.40 -4.40 -0.83
CA SER A 142 -7.26 -5.05 0.47
C SER A 142 -6.88 -6.53 0.37
N ARG A 143 -6.51 -7.12 1.51
CA ARG A 143 -6.23 -8.56 1.58
C ARG A 143 -7.50 -9.40 1.37
N LYS A 144 -8.66 -8.87 1.76
CA LYS A 144 -9.95 -9.56 1.63
C LYS A 144 -10.38 -9.64 0.16
N THR A 145 -9.99 -8.68 -0.67
CA THR A 145 -10.35 -8.62 -2.10
C THR A 145 -9.45 -9.46 -3.00
N TYR A 146 -8.32 -10.02 -2.51
CA TYR A 146 -7.40 -10.80 -3.34
C TYR A 146 -8.02 -12.06 -3.96
N ILE A 147 -8.97 -12.71 -3.27
CA ILE A 147 -9.66 -13.90 -3.82
C ILE A 147 -10.51 -13.49 -5.03
N ARG A 148 -11.30 -12.41 -4.88
CA ARG A 148 -12.12 -11.85 -5.95
C ARG A 148 -11.27 -11.38 -7.14
N ALA A 149 -10.11 -10.77 -6.87
CA ALA A 149 -9.16 -10.40 -7.92
C ALA A 149 -8.64 -11.64 -8.68
N LYS A 150 -8.19 -12.67 -7.95
CA LYS A 150 -7.73 -13.95 -8.52
C LYS A 150 -8.81 -14.57 -9.43
N GLU A 151 -10.05 -14.61 -8.96
CA GLU A 151 -11.19 -15.15 -9.73
C GLU A 151 -11.47 -14.33 -10.98
N SER A 152 -11.47 -13.00 -10.88
CA SER A 152 -11.67 -12.10 -12.03
C SER A 152 -10.63 -12.32 -13.14
N PHE A 153 -9.34 -12.49 -12.77
CA PHE A 153 -8.30 -12.81 -13.74
C PHE A 153 -8.41 -14.23 -14.29
N LEU A 154 -8.82 -15.21 -13.46
CA LEU A 154 -9.00 -16.59 -13.89
C LEU A 154 -10.14 -16.73 -14.91
N GLU A 155 -11.25 -16.03 -14.70
CA GLU A 155 -12.38 -15.98 -15.64
C GLU A 155 -11.95 -15.39 -16.99
N ALA A 156 -11.16 -14.33 -16.98
CA ALA A 156 -10.59 -13.76 -18.21
C ALA A 156 -9.66 -14.75 -18.93
N LEU A 157 -8.81 -15.48 -18.19
CA LEU A 157 -7.91 -16.50 -18.74
C LEU A 157 -8.63 -17.71 -19.34
N GLN A 158 -9.87 -18.02 -18.93
CA GLN A 158 -10.65 -19.08 -19.58
C GLN A 158 -10.99 -18.73 -21.04
N LYS A 159 -11.07 -17.44 -21.36
CA LYS A 159 -11.36 -16.92 -22.71
C LYS A 159 -10.08 -16.62 -23.49
N GLU A 160 -9.10 -16.03 -22.82
CA GLU A 160 -7.82 -15.61 -23.41
C GLU A 160 -6.64 -16.22 -22.62
N PRO A 161 -6.29 -17.52 -22.83
CA PRO A 161 -5.36 -18.25 -21.96
C PRO A 161 -3.93 -17.72 -21.94
N ASP A 162 -3.50 -17.05 -23.02
CA ASP A 162 -2.14 -16.56 -23.22
C ASP A 162 -2.06 -15.03 -23.21
N ASP A 163 -3.12 -14.35 -22.76
CA ASP A 163 -3.07 -12.91 -22.58
C ASP A 163 -2.08 -12.52 -21.48
N LYS A 164 -1.17 -11.60 -21.82
CA LYS A 164 -0.09 -11.18 -20.93
C LYS A 164 -0.57 -10.49 -19.66
N GLU A 165 -1.61 -9.67 -19.74
CA GLU A 165 -2.12 -8.90 -18.60
C GLU A 165 -2.84 -9.82 -17.62
N TRP A 166 -3.70 -10.71 -18.12
CA TRP A 166 -4.44 -11.66 -17.29
C TRP A 166 -3.52 -12.66 -16.59
N ASN A 167 -2.52 -13.19 -17.30
CA ASN A 167 -1.56 -14.10 -16.70
C ASN A 167 -0.74 -13.40 -15.59
N THR A 168 -0.38 -12.13 -15.80
CA THR A 168 0.34 -11.32 -14.80
C THR A 168 -0.52 -11.00 -13.58
N GLY A 169 -1.76 -10.51 -13.78
CA GLY A 169 -2.70 -10.23 -12.70
C GLY A 169 -3.04 -11.46 -11.87
N PHE A 170 -3.24 -12.61 -12.52
CA PHE A 170 -3.46 -13.90 -11.87
C PHE A 170 -2.23 -14.34 -11.05
N ALA A 171 -1.03 -14.28 -11.64
CA ALA A 171 0.23 -14.58 -10.95
C ALA A 171 0.41 -13.73 -9.68
N PHE A 172 0.13 -12.43 -9.80
CA PHE A 172 0.27 -11.49 -8.70
C PHE A 172 -0.76 -11.75 -7.60
N SER A 173 -1.99 -12.12 -7.96
CA SER A 173 -3.03 -12.50 -7.01
C SER A 173 -2.65 -13.77 -6.24
N LEU A 174 -2.15 -14.80 -6.92
CA LEU A 174 -1.63 -16.02 -6.29
C LEU A 174 -0.48 -15.71 -5.33
N PHE A 175 0.51 -14.92 -5.76
CA PHE A 175 1.63 -14.49 -4.91
C PHE A 175 1.15 -13.82 -3.62
N ARG A 176 0.16 -12.92 -3.72
CA ARG A 176 -0.39 -12.21 -2.56
C ARG A 176 -1.10 -13.16 -1.61
N LEU A 177 -1.94 -14.06 -2.12
CA LEU A 177 -2.68 -15.04 -1.34
C LEU A 177 -1.77 -16.03 -0.62
N GLU A 178 -0.74 -16.53 -1.30
CA GLU A 178 0.25 -17.39 -0.67
C GLU A 178 1.02 -16.68 0.45
N GLY A 179 1.34 -15.38 0.26
CA GLY A 179 1.96 -14.55 1.29
C GLY A 179 1.10 -14.37 2.56
N LEU A 180 -0.22 -14.59 2.47
CA LEU A 180 -1.14 -14.56 3.63
C LEU A 180 -1.17 -15.87 4.41
N LYS A 181 -0.71 -17.00 3.84
CA LYS A 181 -0.67 -18.29 4.53
C LYS A 181 0.45 -18.24 5.60
N ILE A 182 0.10 -17.86 6.83
CA ILE A 182 1.02 -17.79 7.96
C ILE A 182 1.24 -19.19 8.53
N GLY A 183 2.44 -19.74 8.35
CA GLY A 183 2.89 -20.95 9.06
C GLY A 183 4.21 -21.47 8.51
N ARG A 184 5.21 -21.70 9.37
CA ARG A 184 6.49 -22.34 9.00
C ARG A 184 6.31 -23.74 8.39
N TYR A 185 5.13 -24.34 8.53
CA TYR A 185 4.80 -25.71 8.11
C TYR A 185 3.99 -25.83 6.80
N LYS A 186 3.70 -24.72 6.10
CA LYS A 186 2.95 -24.74 4.82
C LYS A 186 3.59 -23.92 3.70
N ARG A 187 4.91 -23.67 3.77
CA ARG A 187 5.64 -23.16 2.60
C ARG A 187 5.80 -24.31 1.62
N VAL A 188 4.88 -24.36 0.66
CA VAL A 188 5.03 -25.16 -0.57
C VAL A 188 6.42 -24.86 -1.14
N GLY A 189 7.13 -25.90 -1.59
CA GLY A 189 8.43 -25.72 -2.24
C GLY A 189 8.35 -24.68 -3.34
N VAL A 190 9.43 -23.94 -3.60
CA VAL A 190 9.42 -22.87 -4.62
C VAL A 190 8.94 -23.42 -5.97
N GLU A 191 9.37 -24.63 -6.34
CA GLU A 191 8.98 -25.29 -7.60
C GLU A 191 7.54 -25.81 -7.63
N GLU A 192 6.94 -26.09 -6.48
CA GLU A 192 5.56 -26.58 -6.39
C GLU A 192 4.55 -25.45 -6.17
N SER A 193 5.03 -24.21 -6.00
CA SER A 193 4.19 -23.06 -5.69
C SER A 193 3.37 -22.64 -6.91
N PRO A 194 2.02 -22.65 -6.83
CA PRO A 194 1.17 -22.15 -7.91
C PRO A 194 1.53 -20.73 -8.33
N ALA A 195 1.89 -19.86 -7.38
CA ALA A 195 2.36 -18.51 -7.68
C ALA A 195 3.65 -18.51 -8.51
N VAL A 196 4.64 -19.37 -8.21
CA VAL A 196 5.90 -19.42 -8.97
C VAL A 196 5.67 -19.97 -10.37
N LEU A 197 4.90 -21.05 -10.51
CA LEU A 197 4.57 -21.62 -11.82
C LEU A 197 3.88 -20.58 -12.71
N GLN A 198 2.89 -19.88 -12.16
CA GLN A 198 2.17 -18.84 -12.89
C GLN A 198 3.04 -17.61 -13.15
N LEU A 199 3.94 -17.22 -12.24
CA LEU A 199 4.90 -16.13 -12.47
C LEU A 199 5.91 -16.49 -13.59
N LYS A 200 6.37 -17.74 -13.66
CA LYS A 200 7.22 -18.22 -14.76
C LYS A 200 6.45 -18.19 -16.10
N LYS A 201 5.17 -18.59 -16.11
CA LYS A 201 4.31 -18.45 -17.30
C LYS A 201 4.14 -16.98 -17.71
N ALA A 202 3.82 -16.10 -16.76
CA ALA A 202 3.68 -14.68 -17.01
C ALA A 202 4.99 -14.06 -17.53
N LEU A 203 6.15 -14.47 -17.01
CA LEU A 203 7.45 -14.01 -17.49
C LEU A 203 7.71 -14.40 -18.95
N ASN A 204 7.27 -15.59 -19.37
CA ASN A 204 7.42 -16.03 -20.76
C ASN A 204 6.52 -15.23 -21.73
N LEU A 205 5.36 -14.78 -21.25
CA LEU A 205 4.39 -14.00 -22.04
C LEU A 205 4.69 -12.48 -22.02
N ASP A 206 5.30 -12.00 -20.95
CA ASP A 206 5.60 -10.59 -20.69
C ASP A 206 7.03 -10.43 -20.15
N PRO A 207 8.06 -10.70 -20.98
CA PRO A 207 9.45 -10.69 -20.53
C PRO A 207 9.95 -9.30 -20.11
N ASP A 208 9.26 -8.24 -20.53
CA ASP A 208 9.65 -6.85 -20.26
C ASP A 208 9.06 -6.31 -18.95
N ASN A 209 8.39 -7.15 -18.16
CA ASN A 209 7.74 -6.72 -16.91
C ASN A 209 8.66 -6.88 -15.68
N PRO A 210 9.26 -5.79 -15.16
CA PRO A 210 10.22 -5.86 -14.05
C PRO A 210 9.57 -6.35 -12.75
N MET A 211 8.26 -6.15 -12.58
CA MET A 211 7.55 -6.55 -11.37
C MET A 211 7.41 -8.07 -11.25
N ILE A 212 7.41 -8.81 -12.36
CA ILE A 212 7.43 -10.28 -12.36
C ILE A 212 8.75 -10.78 -11.75
N HIS A 213 9.89 -10.24 -12.17
CA HIS A 213 11.20 -10.53 -11.58
C HIS A 213 11.21 -10.21 -10.07
N VAL A 214 10.68 -9.06 -9.65
CA VAL A 214 10.59 -8.74 -8.21
C VAL A 214 9.82 -9.81 -7.43
N TYR A 215 8.69 -10.29 -7.94
CA TYR A 215 7.88 -11.29 -7.24
C TYR A 215 8.51 -12.68 -7.26
N LEU A 216 9.14 -13.09 -8.36
CA LEU A 216 9.96 -14.32 -8.42
C LEU A 216 11.10 -14.26 -7.41
N GLY A 217 11.85 -13.15 -7.36
CA GLY A 217 12.92 -12.97 -6.39
C GLY A 217 12.42 -13.03 -4.94
N LEU A 218 11.26 -12.43 -4.64
CA LEU A 218 10.64 -12.53 -3.31
C LEU A 218 10.16 -13.95 -2.97
N LYS A 219 9.80 -14.76 -3.96
CA LYS A 219 9.42 -16.17 -3.78
C LYS A 219 10.61 -17.09 -3.56
N CYS A 220 11.71 -16.87 -4.28
CA CYS A 220 12.95 -17.62 -4.12
C CYS A 220 13.67 -17.27 -2.80
N TYR A 221 13.41 -16.08 -2.25
CA TYR A 221 14.03 -15.61 -1.02
C TYR A 221 13.71 -16.46 0.21
N LYS A 222 14.76 -16.95 0.88
CA LYS A 222 14.67 -17.65 2.16
C LYS A 222 15.36 -16.83 3.25
N ASN A 223 14.55 -16.32 4.19
CA ASN A 223 15.03 -15.60 5.37
C ASN A 223 15.49 -16.56 6.46
N THR A 224 16.60 -17.25 6.20
CA THR A 224 17.21 -18.24 7.08
C THR A 224 18.72 -18.03 7.08
N GLU A 225 19.34 -18.11 8.26
CA GLU A 225 20.80 -18.01 8.39
C GLU A 225 21.50 -19.06 7.50
N ASN A 226 22.62 -18.66 6.89
CA ASN A 226 23.47 -19.51 6.03
C ASN A 226 22.84 -19.99 4.70
N VAL A 227 21.70 -19.44 4.27
CA VAL A 227 21.16 -19.72 2.93
C VAL A 227 21.62 -18.67 1.92
N ASN A 228 22.27 -19.13 0.84
CA ASN A 228 22.62 -18.29 -0.28
C ASN A 228 21.38 -17.99 -1.13
N ASN A 229 20.93 -16.74 -1.12
CA ASN A 229 19.79 -16.26 -1.91
C ASN A 229 20.16 -15.86 -3.35
N ALA A 230 21.13 -16.55 -3.97
CA ALA A 230 21.69 -16.18 -5.28
C ALA A 230 20.63 -16.00 -6.38
N GLU A 231 19.67 -16.94 -6.47
CA GLU A 231 18.57 -16.87 -7.44
C GLU A 231 17.68 -15.65 -7.19
N ALA A 232 17.32 -15.38 -5.93
CA ALA A 232 16.55 -14.19 -5.58
C ALA A 232 17.29 -12.90 -5.98
N TRP A 233 18.60 -12.85 -5.75
CA TRP A 233 19.45 -11.74 -6.17
C TRP A 233 19.54 -11.58 -7.69
N GLN A 234 19.52 -12.68 -8.45
CA GLN A 234 19.50 -12.62 -9.92
C GLN A 234 18.24 -11.91 -10.42
N TYR A 235 17.07 -12.35 -9.94
CA TYR A 235 15.81 -11.69 -10.31
C TYR A 235 15.77 -10.22 -9.86
N MET A 236 16.25 -9.91 -8.65
CA MET A 236 16.28 -8.53 -8.15
C MET A 236 17.20 -7.62 -8.97
N ARG A 237 18.33 -8.14 -9.46
CA ARG A 237 19.22 -7.41 -10.38
C ARG A 237 18.55 -7.17 -11.73
N GLN A 238 17.93 -8.20 -12.32
CA GLN A 238 17.21 -8.06 -13.59
C GLN A 238 16.13 -6.98 -13.50
N ALA A 239 15.32 -6.99 -12.43
CA ALA A 239 14.30 -5.96 -12.21
C ALA A 239 14.88 -4.53 -12.16
N LEU A 240 16.01 -4.32 -11.48
CA LEU A 240 16.68 -3.02 -11.43
C LEU A 240 17.31 -2.62 -12.77
N THR A 241 17.88 -3.57 -13.52
CA THR A 241 18.44 -3.29 -14.85
C THR A 241 17.33 -2.88 -15.84
N MET A 242 16.18 -3.54 -15.78
CA MET A 242 15.05 -3.26 -16.68
C MET A 242 14.36 -1.93 -16.37
N ALA A 243 14.24 -1.59 -15.08
CA ALA A 243 13.48 -0.41 -14.66
C ALA A 243 14.15 0.33 -13.49
N PRO A 244 15.35 0.91 -13.72
CA PRO A 244 16.10 1.62 -12.68
C PRO A 244 15.36 2.87 -12.18
N ASP A 245 14.52 3.47 -13.02
CA ASP A 245 13.78 4.70 -12.71
C ASP A 245 12.34 4.43 -12.23
N ASN A 246 11.96 3.16 -12.10
CA ASN A 246 10.66 2.80 -11.57
C ASN A 246 10.71 2.76 -10.04
N LEU A 247 10.16 3.80 -9.40
CA LEU A 247 10.11 3.92 -7.94
C LEU A 247 9.52 2.68 -7.25
N SER A 248 8.50 2.04 -7.83
CA SER A 248 7.89 0.85 -7.23
C SER A 248 8.82 -0.36 -7.24
N VAL A 249 9.62 -0.52 -8.31
CA VAL A 249 10.64 -1.56 -8.42
C VAL A 249 11.78 -1.27 -7.43
N VAL A 250 12.35 -0.06 -7.50
CA VAL A 250 13.46 0.37 -6.63
C VAL A 250 13.12 0.18 -5.15
N LEU A 251 11.97 0.70 -4.69
CA LEU A 251 11.57 0.57 -3.29
C LEU A 251 11.41 -0.89 -2.84
N ARG A 252 10.96 -1.79 -3.73
CA ARG A 252 10.80 -3.22 -3.42
C ARG A 252 12.14 -3.92 -3.36
N VAL A 253 13.06 -3.63 -4.29
CA VAL A 253 14.39 -4.22 -4.31
C VAL A 253 15.22 -3.70 -3.13
N ALA A 254 15.19 -2.40 -2.83
CA ALA A 254 15.84 -1.84 -1.64
C ALA A 254 15.30 -2.46 -0.34
N LYS A 255 13.99 -2.72 -0.26
CA LYS A 255 13.39 -3.45 0.87
C LYS A 255 13.88 -4.90 0.96
N PHE A 256 14.13 -5.56 -0.18
CA PHE A 256 14.77 -6.88 -0.21
C PHE A 256 16.23 -6.80 0.27
N MET A 257 17.02 -5.85 -0.23
CA MET A 257 18.40 -5.61 0.21
C MET A 257 18.49 -5.35 1.72
N LYS A 258 17.54 -4.59 2.28
CA LYS A 258 17.39 -4.36 3.72
C LYS A 258 17.15 -5.66 4.50
N LYS A 259 16.34 -6.59 3.99
CA LYS A 259 16.12 -7.90 4.62
C LYS A 259 17.38 -8.77 4.61
N GLU A 260 18.18 -8.66 3.55
CA GLU A 260 19.50 -9.27 3.41
C GLU A 260 20.60 -8.51 4.17
N GLN A 261 20.25 -7.47 4.93
CA GLN A 261 21.16 -6.63 5.69
C GLN A 261 22.27 -5.99 4.83
N ARG A 262 21.98 -5.74 3.55
CA ARG A 262 22.86 -5.04 2.59
C ARG A 262 22.44 -3.56 2.52
N TYR A 263 22.64 -2.83 3.62
CA TYR A 263 22.14 -1.46 3.76
C TYR A 263 22.87 -0.47 2.83
N GLU A 264 24.18 -0.65 2.61
CA GLU A 264 24.96 0.15 1.64
C GLU A 264 24.38 0.06 0.24
N LYS A 265 24.18 -1.16 -0.27
CA LYS A 265 23.60 -1.39 -1.61
C LYS A 265 22.18 -0.83 -1.72
N ALA A 266 21.40 -0.92 -0.63
CA ALA A 266 20.07 -0.33 -0.60
C ALA A 266 20.14 1.21 -0.70
N LEU A 267 21.07 1.84 0.01
CA LEU A 267 21.29 3.29 -0.04
C LEU A 267 21.75 3.74 -1.43
N GLU A 268 22.68 3.03 -2.07
CA GLU A 268 23.14 3.33 -3.44
C GLU A 268 21.97 3.45 -4.41
N VAL A 269 21.12 2.43 -4.48
CA VAL A 269 19.97 2.41 -5.41
C VAL A 269 18.91 3.45 -5.03
N LEU A 270 18.65 3.65 -3.73
CA LEU A 270 17.67 4.64 -3.28
C LEU A 270 18.12 6.08 -3.54
N LEU A 271 19.41 6.38 -3.35
CA LEU A 271 19.99 7.70 -3.62
C LEU A 271 20.05 7.98 -5.12
N GLU A 272 20.27 6.96 -5.96
CA GLU A 272 20.17 7.12 -7.41
C GLU A 272 18.73 7.47 -7.83
N MET A 273 17.74 6.71 -7.33
CA MET A 273 16.33 7.02 -7.58
C MET A 273 15.92 8.41 -7.06
N LEU A 274 16.57 8.91 -6.01
CA LEU A 274 16.29 10.25 -5.47
C LEU A 274 16.62 11.36 -6.46
N LYS A 275 17.58 11.15 -7.36
CA LYS A 275 17.88 12.11 -8.45
C LYS A 275 16.70 12.28 -9.40
N ASN A 276 15.94 11.21 -9.62
CA ASN A 276 14.81 11.17 -10.55
C ASN A 276 13.46 11.47 -9.88
N ALA A 277 13.34 11.22 -8.57
CA ALA A 277 12.15 11.51 -7.78
C ALA A 277 12.50 12.26 -6.46
N PRO A 278 13.07 13.48 -6.54
CA PRO A 278 13.51 14.23 -5.37
C PRO A 278 12.34 14.60 -4.43
N ASP A 279 11.13 14.73 -4.98
CA ASP A 279 9.95 15.16 -4.21
C ASP A 279 9.18 13.97 -3.59
N SER A 280 9.75 12.77 -3.61
CA SER A 280 9.11 11.56 -3.05
C SER A 280 9.32 11.46 -1.54
N SER A 281 8.29 11.81 -0.76
CA SER A 281 8.29 11.74 0.70
C SER A 281 8.62 10.34 1.24
N ARG A 282 8.07 9.27 0.65
CA ARG A 282 8.41 7.89 1.06
C ARG A 282 9.80 7.46 0.65
N LEU A 283 10.34 7.95 -0.46
CA LEU A 283 11.73 7.66 -0.82
C LEU A 283 12.68 8.23 0.24
N HIS A 284 12.46 9.48 0.63
CA HIS A 284 13.13 10.11 1.77
C HIS A 284 13.00 9.29 3.07
N LEU A 285 11.79 8.82 3.40
CA LEU A 285 11.58 7.96 4.57
C LEU A 285 12.37 6.63 4.49
N GLU A 286 12.38 5.97 3.33
CA GLU A 286 13.11 4.70 3.16
C GLU A 286 14.63 4.91 3.18
N ILE A 287 15.14 6.04 2.67
CA ILE A 287 16.57 6.41 2.81
C ILE A 287 16.92 6.61 4.29
N ALA A 288 16.15 7.42 5.02
CA ALA A 288 16.36 7.63 6.45
C ALA A 288 16.31 6.31 7.25
N ASN A 289 15.36 5.44 6.92
CA ASN A 289 15.29 4.12 7.53
C ASN A 289 16.54 3.28 7.25
N ASN A 290 17.08 3.30 6.03
CA ASN A 290 18.29 2.54 5.70
C ASN A 290 19.54 3.09 6.40
N TYR A 291 19.69 4.41 6.53
CA TYR A 291 20.77 5.00 7.35
C TYR A 291 20.69 4.54 8.80
N ARG A 292 19.48 4.50 9.38
CA ARG A 292 19.28 3.98 10.74
C ARG A 292 19.68 2.50 10.85
N TRP A 293 19.28 1.66 9.90
CA TRP A 293 19.62 0.24 9.92
C TRP A 293 21.12 -0.01 9.72
N LYS A 294 21.78 0.80 8.89
CA LYS A 294 23.25 0.82 8.77
C LYS A 294 23.91 1.16 10.11
N ALA A 295 23.44 2.20 10.79
CA ALA A 295 23.92 2.56 12.13
C ALA A 295 23.73 1.40 13.15
N MET A 296 22.59 0.70 13.10
CA MET A 296 22.36 -0.49 13.91
C MET A 296 23.31 -1.65 13.58
N GLN A 297 23.65 -1.87 12.30
CA GLN A 297 24.60 -2.90 11.89
C GLN A 297 26.02 -2.61 12.37
N MET A 298 26.41 -1.34 12.35
CA MET A 298 27.68 -0.86 12.89
C MET A 298 27.72 -0.87 14.43
N ASN A 299 26.60 -1.22 15.08
CA ASN A 299 26.41 -1.14 16.52
C ASN A 299 26.64 0.27 17.10
N ASP A 300 26.39 1.30 16.28
CA ASP A 300 26.57 2.72 16.61
C ASP A 300 25.31 3.51 16.22
N LEU A 301 24.21 3.29 16.94
CA LEU A 301 22.93 3.98 16.67
C LEU A 301 23.02 5.52 16.82
N ASN A 302 24.01 6.01 17.57
CA ASN A 302 24.18 7.44 17.85
C ASN A 302 25.27 8.06 16.97
N ASN A 303 25.70 7.36 15.91
CA ASN A 303 26.64 7.89 14.94
C ASN A 303 26.16 9.27 14.44
N PRO A 304 26.88 10.37 14.73
CA PRO A 304 26.37 11.72 14.47
C PRO A 304 26.09 11.99 12.99
N GLU A 305 26.90 11.43 12.10
CA GLU A 305 26.76 11.58 10.65
C GLU A 305 25.50 10.86 10.16
N LEU A 306 25.36 9.56 10.46
CA LEU A 306 24.20 8.77 10.03
C LEU A 306 22.90 9.29 10.65
N LEU A 307 22.93 9.70 11.92
CA LEU A 307 21.77 10.29 12.58
C LEU A 307 21.40 11.64 11.97
N GLY A 308 22.39 12.48 11.63
CA GLY A 308 22.19 13.73 10.89
C GLY A 308 21.54 13.50 9.53
N LEU A 309 22.02 12.51 8.76
CA LEU A 309 21.42 12.11 7.49
C LEU A 309 19.99 11.58 7.66
N CYS A 310 19.72 10.78 8.69
CA CYS A 310 18.37 10.34 9.02
C CYS A 310 17.43 11.53 9.22
N ILE A 311 17.81 12.48 10.08
CA ILE A 311 17.02 13.67 10.40
C ILE A 311 16.79 14.50 9.14
N HIS A 312 17.83 14.76 8.35
CA HIS A 312 17.74 15.53 7.11
C HIS A 312 16.68 14.95 6.15
N HIS A 313 16.77 13.65 5.85
CA HIS A 313 15.81 13.03 4.94
C HIS A 313 14.40 12.97 5.52
N LEU A 314 14.24 12.78 6.84
CA LEU A 314 12.92 12.82 7.47
C LEU A 314 12.28 14.20 7.45
N GLU A 315 13.06 15.26 7.66
CA GLU A 315 12.60 16.65 7.56
C GLU A 315 12.17 16.98 6.12
N LYS A 316 12.96 16.58 5.12
CA LYS A 316 12.59 16.70 3.71
C LYS A 316 11.29 15.94 3.40
N GLY A 317 11.22 14.66 3.78
CA GLY A 317 10.01 13.85 3.56
C GLY A 317 8.77 14.44 4.23
N ALA A 318 8.90 14.95 5.45
CA ALA A 318 7.82 15.63 6.17
C ALA A 318 7.36 16.91 5.47
N SER A 319 8.29 17.69 4.92
CA SER A 319 7.97 18.94 4.20
C SER A 319 7.26 18.70 2.87
N LEU A 320 7.64 17.64 2.14
CA LEU A 320 7.09 17.30 0.83
C LEU A 320 5.65 16.76 0.91
N ASN A 321 5.34 16.01 1.97
CA ASN A 321 3.99 15.49 2.19
C ASN A 321 3.64 15.49 3.68
N PRO A 322 3.17 16.63 4.23
CA PRO A 322 2.81 16.73 5.64
C PRO A 322 1.69 15.77 6.06
N GLY A 323 0.80 15.38 5.14
CA GLY A 323 -0.27 14.42 5.39
C GLY A 323 0.21 12.97 5.52
N TYR A 324 1.42 12.66 5.05
CA TYR A 324 2.07 11.39 5.36
C TYR A 324 2.78 11.51 6.70
N ILE A 325 2.16 11.00 7.77
CA ILE A 325 2.62 11.26 9.14
C ILE A 325 3.90 10.50 9.53
N TYR A 326 4.25 9.43 8.82
CA TYR A 326 5.35 8.53 9.18
C TYR A 326 6.74 9.22 9.22
N PRO A 327 7.15 10.04 8.24
CA PRO A 327 8.35 10.87 8.35
C PRO A 327 8.39 11.70 9.63
N GLN A 328 7.27 12.31 10.03
CA GLN A 328 7.20 13.16 11.23
C GLN A 328 7.28 12.35 12.53
N LEU A 329 6.64 11.19 12.59
CA LEU A 329 6.74 10.29 13.75
C LEU A 329 8.15 9.70 13.90
N GLU A 330 8.77 9.29 12.80
CA GLU A 330 10.16 8.80 12.83
C GLU A 330 11.12 9.93 13.20
N LEU A 331 10.87 11.16 12.74
CA LEU A 331 11.65 12.34 13.12
C LEU A 331 11.59 12.59 14.64
N ALA A 332 10.41 12.51 15.26
CA ALA A 332 10.27 12.63 16.71
C ALA A 332 11.11 11.56 17.44
N LEU A 333 11.11 10.31 16.95
CA LEU A 333 11.98 9.26 17.48
C LEU A 333 13.47 9.57 17.27
N ARG A 334 13.89 10.13 16.13
CA ARG A 334 15.28 10.54 15.90
C ARG A 334 15.70 11.68 16.84
N TYR A 335 14.85 12.66 17.10
CA TYR A 335 15.15 13.71 18.09
C TYR A 335 15.42 13.13 19.48
N SER A 336 14.68 12.08 19.88
CA SER A 336 14.95 11.40 21.15
C SER A 336 16.30 10.68 21.18
N GLU A 337 16.71 10.08 20.05
CA GLU A 337 18.03 9.44 19.89
C GLU A 337 19.15 10.48 19.93
N HIS A 338 18.89 11.67 19.40
CA HIS A 338 19.76 12.83 19.50
C HIS A 338 19.71 13.54 20.87
N LYS A 339 19.18 12.88 21.91
CA LYS A 339 19.03 13.40 23.29
C LYS A 339 18.16 14.65 23.43
N GLN A 340 17.42 15.03 22.38
CA GLN A 340 16.49 16.16 22.40
C GLN A 340 15.08 15.67 22.82
N ILE A 341 14.97 15.18 24.05
CA ILE A 341 13.74 14.54 24.56
C ILE A 341 12.55 15.52 24.56
N ALA A 342 12.76 16.77 24.98
CA ALA A 342 11.72 17.79 24.99
C ALA A 342 11.18 18.08 23.58
N LYS A 343 12.07 18.15 22.58
CA LYS A 343 11.69 18.35 21.17
C LYS A 343 10.93 17.14 20.61
N ALA A 344 11.32 15.93 20.99
CA ALA A 344 10.62 14.71 20.62
C ALA A 344 9.19 14.70 21.19
N GLU A 345 9.04 14.98 22.50
CA GLU A 345 7.74 15.06 23.16
C GLU A 345 6.85 16.12 22.50
N GLN A 346 7.36 17.33 22.30
CA GLN A 346 6.66 18.42 21.63
C GLN A 346 6.15 17.97 20.26
N LYS A 347 7.00 17.32 19.45
CA LYS A 347 6.61 16.86 18.11
C LYS A 347 5.49 15.83 18.17
N PHE A 348 5.53 14.89 19.12
CA PHE A 348 4.41 13.95 19.31
C PHE A 348 3.12 14.67 19.71
N THR A 349 3.19 15.66 20.59
CA THR A 349 2.02 16.47 20.99
C THR A 349 1.44 17.24 19.81
N GLU A 350 2.27 17.90 19.01
CA GLU A 350 1.85 18.61 17.79
C GLU A 350 1.13 17.67 16.81
N LEU A 351 1.69 16.48 16.59
CA LEU A 351 1.11 15.49 15.68
C LEU A 351 -0.24 14.95 16.16
N PHE A 352 -0.40 14.77 17.47
CA PHE A 352 -1.67 14.31 18.04
C PHE A 352 -2.75 15.40 17.98
N ALA A 353 -2.36 16.66 18.07
CA ALA A 353 -3.26 17.81 18.03
C ALA A 353 -3.76 18.17 16.62
N LEU A 354 -3.31 17.47 15.57
CA LEU A 354 -3.80 17.69 14.21
C LEU A 354 -5.32 17.46 14.13
N PRO A 355 -6.11 18.43 13.66
CA PRO A 355 -7.58 18.36 13.67
C PRO A 355 -8.12 17.18 12.87
N ASP A 356 -7.48 16.86 11.74
CA ASP A 356 -7.89 15.79 10.83
C ASP A 356 -6.98 14.55 10.93
N LEU A 357 -6.51 14.22 12.15
CA LEU A 357 -5.70 13.03 12.37
C LEU A 357 -6.53 11.76 12.16
N LYS A 358 -6.34 11.15 11.00
CA LYS A 358 -7.08 9.98 10.53
C LYS A 358 -6.88 8.77 11.47
N PRO A 359 -7.85 7.85 11.61
CA PRO A 359 -7.77 6.74 12.57
C PRO A 359 -6.52 5.85 12.41
N ALA A 360 -6.11 5.55 11.18
CA ALA A 360 -4.89 4.80 10.90
C ALA A 360 -3.62 5.53 11.37
N ASP A 361 -3.56 6.84 11.14
CA ASP A 361 -2.44 7.69 11.57
C ASP A 361 -2.40 7.84 13.09
N ARG A 362 -3.57 7.95 13.74
CA ARG A 362 -3.69 7.94 15.20
C ARG A 362 -3.23 6.61 15.81
N GLN A 363 -3.52 5.50 15.15
CA GLN A 363 -3.03 4.19 15.57
C GLN A 363 -1.51 4.08 15.45
N ALA A 364 -0.93 4.57 14.34
CA ALA A 364 0.52 4.68 14.16
C ALA A 364 1.17 5.56 15.24
N TRP A 365 0.54 6.72 15.53
CA TRP A 365 0.97 7.63 16.58
C TRP A 365 1.02 6.93 17.95
N HIS A 366 -0.07 6.25 18.34
CA HIS A 366 -0.13 5.53 19.61
C HIS A 366 0.96 4.46 19.72
N ARG A 367 1.22 3.71 18.65
CA ARG A 367 2.33 2.75 18.65
C ARG A 367 3.67 3.45 18.86
N MET A 368 3.97 4.48 18.07
CA MET A 368 5.29 5.13 18.06
C MET A 368 5.56 5.91 19.33
N TYR A 369 4.54 6.58 19.86
CA TYR A 369 4.62 7.27 21.13
C TYR A 369 4.74 6.28 22.30
N GLY A 370 4.03 5.15 22.26
CA GLY A 370 4.25 4.05 23.21
C GLY A 370 5.67 3.49 23.15
N ASP A 371 6.22 3.29 21.95
CA ASP A 371 7.61 2.85 21.75
C ASP A 371 8.60 3.89 22.35
N PHE A 372 8.33 5.18 22.16
CA PHE A 372 9.10 6.27 22.76
C PHE A 372 9.02 6.25 24.30
N LYS A 373 7.82 6.18 24.89
CA LYS A 373 7.63 6.11 26.35
C LYS A 373 8.33 4.89 26.96
N HIS A 374 8.24 3.73 26.31
CA HIS A 374 8.87 2.50 26.79
C HIS A 374 10.40 2.54 26.67
N TYR A 375 10.93 2.74 25.46
CA TYR A 375 12.35 2.54 25.18
C TYR A 375 13.22 3.76 25.49
N ARG A 376 12.64 4.97 25.56
CA ARG A 376 13.39 6.22 25.83
C ARG A 376 13.15 6.77 27.22
N LEU A 377 11.90 6.74 27.70
CA LEU A 377 11.56 7.27 29.03
C LEU A 377 11.47 6.19 30.11
N GLY A 378 11.54 4.90 29.76
CA GLY A 378 11.40 3.80 30.72
C GLY A 378 10.00 3.68 31.35
N SER A 379 8.99 4.34 30.78
CA SER A 379 7.62 4.36 31.31
C SER A 379 6.79 3.24 30.69
N GLU A 380 6.90 2.04 31.26
CA GLU A 380 6.17 0.86 30.74
C GLU A 380 4.66 1.01 30.83
N LYS A 381 4.15 1.54 31.95
CA LYS A 381 2.71 1.76 32.15
C LYS A 381 2.11 2.66 31.07
N SER A 382 2.73 3.82 30.83
CA SER A 382 2.29 4.76 29.79
C SER A 382 2.36 4.13 28.40
N ALA A 383 3.39 3.33 28.13
CA ALA A 383 3.49 2.62 26.85
C ALA A 383 2.37 1.59 26.66
N VAL A 384 2.05 0.81 27.70
CA VAL A 384 0.92 -0.13 27.70
C VAL A 384 -0.39 0.59 27.40
N ASP A 385 -0.64 1.72 28.06
CA ASP A 385 -1.84 2.52 27.83
C ASP A 385 -1.94 2.96 26.37
N HIS A 386 -0.86 3.47 25.78
CA HIS A 386 -0.86 3.84 24.36
C HIS A 386 -1.05 2.65 23.42
N TYR A 387 -0.44 1.50 23.67
CA TYR A 387 -0.69 0.32 22.84
C TYR A 387 -2.15 -0.16 22.96
N LYS A 388 -2.75 -0.10 24.16
CA LYS A 388 -4.18 -0.40 24.38
C LYS A 388 -5.06 0.56 23.57
N GLN A 389 -4.83 1.87 23.68
CA GLN A 389 -5.55 2.90 22.92
C GLN A 389 -5.43 2.69 21.41
N GLY A 390 -4.21 2.40 20.93
CA GLY A 390 -3.99 2.06 19.53
C GLY A 390 -4.81 0.84 19.08
N MET A 391 -4.92 -0.20 19.92
CA MET A 391 -5.74 -1.38 19.61
C MET A 391 -7.25 -1.11 19.65
N MET A 392 -7.72 -0.22 20.53
CA MET A 392 -9.13 0.16 20.64
C MET A 392 -9.68 0.85 19.39
N LEU A 393 -8.81 1.42 18.55
CA LEU A 393 -9.20 1.95 17.23
C LEU A 393 -9.60 0.87 16.20
N GLY A 394 -9.53 -0.41 16.56
CA GLY A 394 -9.85 -1.51 15.66
C GLY A 394 -8.77 -1.75 14.59
N ARG A 395 -9.04 -2.62 13.61
CA ARG A 395 -8.08 -3.02 12.58
C ARG A 395 -7.99 -2.04 11.40
N VAL A 396 -7.94 -0.74 11.70
CA VAL A 396 -7.88 0.35 10.70
C VAL A 396 -6.54 0.45 9.97
N SER A 397 -5.47 -0.14 10.51
CA SER A 397 -4.16 -0.17 9.86
C SER A 397 -3.35 -1.40 10.23
N THR A 398 -2.19 -1.56 9.58
CA THR A 398 -1.23 -2.62 9.94
C THR A 398 -0.59 -2.42 11.32
N GLU A 399 -0.67 -1.21 11.88
CA GLU A 399 -0.13 -0.85 13.19
C GLU A 399 -0.87 -1.55 14.33
N TRP A 400 -2.13 -1.95 14.14
CA TRP A 400 -2.87 -2.73 15.13
C TRP A 400 -2.12 -4.01 15.54
N ILE A 401 -1.57 -4.74 14.56
CA ILE A 401 -0.79 -5.96 14.81
C ILE A 401 0.50 -5.61 15.55
N ALA A 402 1.11 -4.47 15.23
CA ALA A 402 2.32 -4.00 15.91
C ALA A 402 2.02 -3.65 17.38
N CYS A 403 0.97 -2.87 17.67
CA CYS A 403 0.50 -2.59 19.04
C CYS A 403 0.25 -3.87 19.83
N ARG A 404 -0.46 -4.84 19.23
CA ARG A 404 -0.70 -6.15 19.85
C ARG A 404 0.60 -6.89 20.16
N ASN A 405 1.55 -6.89 19.24
CA ASN A 405 2.83 -7.55 19.43
C ASN A 405 3.68 -6.84 20.50
N ARG A 406 3.59 -5.50 20.61
CA ARG A 406 4.24 -4.72 21.67
C ARG A 406 3.67 -5.05 23.05
N LEU A 407 2.34 -5.09 23.20
CA LEU A 407 1.69 -5.51 24.44
C LEU A 407 2.10 -6.92 24.86
N ARG A 408 2.19 -7.86 23.91
CA ARG A 408 2.68 -9.22 24.20
C ARG A 408 4.13 -9.25 24.66
N LYS A 409 5.00 -8.37 24.15
CA LYS A 409 6.39 -8.27 24.60
C LYS A 409 6.49 -7.73 26.02
N VAL A 410 5.69 -6.72 26.38
CA VAL A 410 5.64 -6.20 27.75
C VAL A 410 5.12 -7.27 28.72
N LEU A 411 4.07 -8.02 28.33
CA LEU A 411 3.53 -9.15 29.09
C LEU A 411 4.53 -10.28 29.40
N GLN A 412 5.55 -10.45 28.57
CA GLN A 412 6.59 -11.47 28.80
C GLN A 412 7.61 -11.03 29.85
N ARG A 413 7.59 -9.76 30.26
CA ARG A 413 8.58 -9.16 31.17
C ARG A 413 8.01 -8.82 32.55
N ASP A 414 6.71 -8.49 32.67
CA ASP A 414 6.11 -8.05 33.93
C ASP A 414 4.80 -8.78 34.28
N ILE A 415 4.61 -9.11 35.57
CA ILE A 415 3.51 -9.94 36.10
C ILE A 415 2.28 -9.10 36.50
N ARG A 416 2.45 -7.80 36.78
CA ARG A 416 1.45 -7.01 37.52
C ARG A 416 0.18 -6.66 36.72
N ASP A 417 0.29 -6.45 35.39
CA ASP A 417 -0.85 -6.09 34.51
C ASP A 417 -1.32 -7.25 33.60
N ILE A 418 -0.94 -8.49 33.95
CA ILE A 418 -1.20 -9.66 33.10
C ILE A 418 -2.70 -9.87 32.84
N TYR A 419 -3.55 -9.67 33.85
CA TYR A 419 -4.98 -9.99 33.74
C TYR A 419 -5.72 -9.05 32.78
N GLU A 420 -5.53 -7.73 32.91
CA GLU A 420 -6.20 -6.75 32.05
C GLU A 420 -5.79 -6.89 30.59
N ILE A 421 -4.48 -7.03 30.33
CA ILE A 421 -3.99 -7.16 28.95
C ILE A 421 -4.47 -8.48 28.35
N ARG A 422 -4.49 -9.59 29.12
CA ARG A 422 -5.07 -10.86 28.65
C ARG A 422 -6.57 -10.74 28.36
N THR A 423 -7.31 -10.04 29.22
CA THR A 423 -8.74 -9.81 29.05
C THR A 423 -9.02 -8.99 27.79
N LEU A 424 -8.30 -7.90 27.58
CA LEU A 424 -8.38 -7.09 26.36
C LEU A 424 -8.01 -7.90 25.10
N LEU A 425 -6.91 -8.67 25.15
CA LEU A 425 -6.55 -9.55 24.03
C LEU A 425 -7.62 -10.64 23.79
N GLY A 426 -8.36 -11.03 24.82
CA GLY A 426 -9.47 -11.96 24.76
C GLY A 426 -10.75 -11.37 24.16
N SER A 427 -11.06 -10.10 24.42
CA SER A 427 -12.24 -9.43 23.83
C SER A 427 -12.13 -9.37 22.31
N PHE A 428 -10.96 -9.00 21.78
CA PHE A 428 -10.70 -9.01 20.35
C PHE A 428 -10.67 -10.40 19.71
N ARG A 429 -10.60 -11.50 20.47
CA ARG A 429 -10.76 -12.86 19.92
C ARG A 429 -12.22 -13.24 19.74
N LYS A 430 -13.12 -12.76 20.61
CA LYS A 430 -14.55 -13.08 20.55
C LYS A 430 -15.24 -12.41 19.36
N GLU A 431 -14.80 -11.21 18.99
CA GLU A 431 -15.25 -10.51 17.77
C GLU A 431 -14.83 -11.20 16.45
N ASN A 432 -14.00 -12.24 16.49
CA ASN A 432 -13.46 -12.92 15.31
C ASN A 432 -13.95 -14.38 15.18
N LYS A 433 -15.03 -14.78 15.87
CA LYS A 433 -15.64 -16.11 15.66
C LYS A 433 -16.61 -16.16 14.47
N ASP A 434 -16.91 -15.02 13.87
CA ASP A 434 -17.87 -14.89 12.75
C ASP A 434 -17.20 -14.49 11.41
N ASP A 435 -15.87 -14.59 11.28
CA ASP A 435 -15.08 -14.23 10.07
C ASP A 435 -14.32 -15.41 9.47
#